data_AF-A0A5S4EYN8-F1
#
_entry.id   AF-A0A5S4EYN8-F1
#
_cell.length_a   1.000
_cell.length_b   1.000
_cell.length_c   1.000
_cell.angle_alpha   90.00
_cell.angle_beta   90.00
_cell.angle_gamma   90.00
#
_symmetry.space_group_name_H-M   'P 1'
#
loop_
_entity.id
_entity.type
_entity.pdbx_description
1 polymer ?
#
loop_
_entity_poly.entity_id
_entity_poly.type
_entity_poly.pdbx_seq_one_letter_code
_entity_poly.pdbx_strand_id
1 'polypeptide(L)'
;MPPISEMGAIVTVERVLARTPALAVRLPMIQAYATGCLLNLDVVARNATAPRSLALQLDSAFSGEESTSLHVTLHYPDGVHVDSGKDHDCAPPSLSWFPGGVRGDASFTLYQMPLWLFPLPPPQDFLLTVEWGWAGIAPEYVWLDGAAIAEAAARSAHSWPK
;
A
#
# COMPACT_ATOMS: atom_id res chain seq x y z
N MET A 1 4.39 -1.63 -13.25
CA MET A 1 4.42 -0.16 -13.09
C MET A 1 3.02 0.40 -13.35
N PRO A 2 2.52 1.34 -12.54
CA PRO A 2 1.29 2.07 -12.82
C PRO A 2 1.38 2.81 -14.17
N PRO A 3 0.33 2.78 -15.02
CA PRO A 3 0.36 3.43 -16.32
C PRO A 3 0.28 4.96 -16.18
N ILE A 4 1.29 5.66 -16.71
CA ILE A 4 1.40 7.14 -16.65
C ILE A 4 0.39 7.82 -17.58
N SER A 5 0.03 7.18 -18.69
CA SER A 5 -0.90 7.71 -19.69
C SER A 5 -2.38 7.52 -19.33
N GLU A 6 -2.65 6.89 -18.18
CA GLU A 6 -4.00 6.67 -17.67
C GLU A 6 -4.22 7.44 -16.37
N MET A 7 -5.39 8.03 -16.24
CA MET A 7 -5.94 8.48 -14.97
C MET A 7 -6.69 7.31 -14.33
N GLY A 8 -6.10 6.73 -13.29
CA GLY A 8 -6.76 5.69 -12.50
C GLY A 8 -7.96 6.23 -11.72
N ALA A 9 -9.01 5.42 -11.58
CA ALA A 9 -10.20 5.76 -10.82
C ALA A 9 -10.04 5.41 -9.34
N ILE A 10 -10.75 6.11 -8.46
CA ILE A 10 -10.56 6.02 -7.01
C ILE A 10 -11.60 5.08 -6.39
N VAL A 11 -11.13 4.21 -5.49
CA VAL A 11 -11.93 3.46 -4.52
C VAL A 11 -11.57 3.97 -3.14
N THR A 12 -12.54 4.52 -2.41
CA THR A 12 -12.35 4.94 -1.02
C THR A 12 -12.36 3.71 -0.12
N VAL A 13 -11.36 3.61 0.76
CA VAL A 13 -11.25 2.51 1.73
C VAL A 13 -11.37 3.05 3.16
N GLU A 14 -10.72 4.19 3.44
CA GLU A 14 -10.82 4.94 4.69
C GLU A 14 -10.55 4.10 5.96
N ARG A 15 -9.57 3.19 5.89
CA ARG A 15 -9.22 2.31 7.01
C ARG A 15 -7.92 2.70 7.70
N VAL A 16 -7.90 2.59 9.03
CA VAL A 16 -6.67 2.45 9.81
C VAL A 16 -6.40 0.95 9.91
N LEU A 17 -5.31 0.48 9.30
CA LEU A 17 -4.96 -0.93 9.25
C LEU A 17 -4.31 -1.40 10.55
N ALA A 18 -3.42 -0.58 11.11
CA ALA A 18 -2.73 -0.87 12.36
C ALA A 18 -2.37 0.42 13.10
N ARG A 19 -2.21 0.34 14.42
CA ARG A 19 -1.80 1.49 15.25
C ARG A 19 -1.03 1.08 16.49
N THR A 20 -0.07 1.91 16.85
CA THR A 20 0.69 1.87 18.09
C THR A 20 0.65 3.26 18.75
N PRO A 21 1.18 3.44 19.97
CA PRO A 21 1.31 4.77 20.55
C PRO A 21 2.16 5.74 19.71
N ALA A 22 3.10 5.22 18.92
CA ALA A 22 4.07 6.01 18.15
C ALA A 22 3.66 6.24 16.69
N LEU A 23 2.94 5.32 16.05
CA LEU A 23 2.54 5.45 14.64
C LEU A 23 1.21 4.76 14.30
N ALA A 24 0.67 5.06 13.12
CA ALA A 24 -0.48 4.36 12.55
C ALA A 24 -0.28 4.12 11.05
N VAL A 25 -0.67 2.93 10.58
CA VAL A 25 -0.72 2.54 9.16
C VAL A 25 -2.16 2.68 8.68
N ARG A 26 -2.36 3.32 7.54
CA ARG A 26 -3.68 3.65 6.99
C ARG A 26 -3.75 3.27 5.51
N LEU A 27 -4.93 2.90 5.06
CA LEU A 27 -5.30 2.76 3.65
C LEU A 27 -6.50 3.66 3.39
N PRO A 28 -6.27 4.95 3.09
CA PRO A 28 -7.35 5.88 2.75
C PRO A 28 -8.05 5.50 1.45
N MET A 29 -7.30 5.08 0.42
CA MET A 29 -7.86 4.82 -0.91
C MET A 29 -7.00 3.85 -1.73
N ILE A 30 -7.63 3.28 -2.73
CA ILE A 30 -7.01 2.51 -3.81
C ILE A 30 -7.26 3.25 -5.12
N GLN A 31 -6.23 3.38 -5.96
CA GLN A 31 -6.35 3.93 -7.30
C GLN A 31 -6.25 2.79 -8.31
N ALA A 32 -7.36 2.49 -8.98
CA ALA A 32 -7.49 1.39 -9.92
C ALA A 32 -7.26 1.86 -11.36
N TYR A 33 -6.45 1.11 -12.10
CA TYR A 33 -6.14 1.31 -13.51
C TYR A 33 -6.58 0.07 -14.29
N ALA A 34 -6.56 0.14 -15.62
CA ALA A 34 -7.00 -1.00 -16.44
C ALA A 34 -6.16 -2.28 -16.22
N THR A 35 -4.90 -2.12 -15.81
CA THR A 35 -3.91 -3.22 -15.69
C THR A 35 -3.59 -3.64 -14.26
N GLY A 36 -3.93 -2.83 -13.26
CA GLY A 36 -3.56 -3.06 -11.86
C GLY A 36 -4.08 -1.94 -10.96
N CYS A 37 -3.68 -1.93 -9.69
CA CYS A 37 -4.09 -0.87 -8.76
C CYS A 37 -2.99 -0.45 -7.79
N LEU A 38 -2.99 0.82 -7.40
CA LEU A 38 -2.15 1.38 -6.35
C LEU A 38 -2.91 1.37 -5.04
N LEU A 39 -2.43 0.60 -4.07
CA LEU A 39 -2.85 0.71 -2.67
C LEU A 39 -2.07 1.87 -2.06
N ASN A 40 -2.74 2.99 -1.80
CA ASN A 40 -2.09 4.18 -1.26
C ASN A 40 -2.02 4.07 0.26
N LEU A 41 -0.96 3.43 0.76
CA LEU A 41 -0.74 3.32 2.20
C LEU A 41 -0.12 4.60 2.75
N ASP A 42 -0.54 4.97 3.96
CA ASP A 42 -0.05 6.11 4.70
C ASP A 42 0.45 5.64 6.07
N VAL A 43 1.71 5.97 6.42
CA VAL A 43 2.24 5.79 7.77
C VAL A 43 2.35 7.14 8.43
N VAL A 44 1.59 7.35 9.51
CA VAL A 44 1.62 8.58 10.30
C VAL A 44 2.34 8.33 11.60
N ALA A 45 3.51 8.96 11.77
CA ALA A 45 4.31 8.92 12.98
C ALA A 45 4.05 10.17 13.86
N ARG A 46 4.00 9.97 15.18
CA ARG A 46 4.00 11.05 16.17
C ARG A 46 5.43 11.39 16.55
N ASN A 47 5.89 12.58 16.20
CA ASN A 47 7.31 12.97 16.35
C ASN A 47 7.78 12.99 17.81
N ALA A 48 6.89 13.29 18.76
CA ALA A 48 7.22 13.32 20.19
C ALA A 48 7.49 11.93 20.80
N THR A 49 6.94 10.87 20.20
CA THR A 49 6.99 9.49 20.73
C THR A 49 7.68 8.51 19.78
N ALA A 50 7.85 8.89 18.52
CA ALA A 50 8.58 8.12 17.53
C ALA A 50 10.06 8.02 17.94
N PRO A 51 10.65 6.81 17.95
CA PRO A 51 12.08 6.67 18.09
C PRO A 51 12.79 7.49 17.01
N ARG A 52 13.92 8.15 17.34
CA ARG A 52 14.71 8.88 16.31
C ARG A 52 15.19 7.96 15.19
N SER A 53 15.38 6.68 15.50
CA SER A 53 15.68 5.63 14.52
C SER A 53 14.52 5.31 13.59
N LEU A 54 13.26 5.56 13.97
CA LEU A 54 12.09 5.35 13.10
C LEU A 54 12.15 6.26 11.88
N ALA A 55 12.57 7.52 12.04
CA ALA A 55 12.73 8.42 10.90
C ALA A 55 13.82 7.90 9.93
N LEU A 56 14.99 7.53 10.48
CA LEU A 56 16.10 6.98 9.68
C LEU A 56 15.75 5.64 9.02
N GLN A 57 15.02 4.76 9.71
CA GLN A 57 14.61 3.47 9.17
C GLN A 57 13.44 3.58 8.20
N LEU A 58 12.56 4.56 8.36
CA LEU A 58 11.56 4.89 7.35
C LEU A 58 12.25 5.37 6.08
N ASP A 59 13.21 6.30 6.20
CA ASP A 59 14.05 6.71 5.06
C ASP A 59 14.76 5.50 4.41
N SER A 60 15.26 4.55 5.20
CA SER A 60 15.81 3.27 4.70
C SER A 60 14.75 2.37 4.03
N ALA A 61 13.54 2.27 4.57
CA ALA A 61 12.43 1.51 3.99
C ALA A 61 12.00 2.12 2.65
N PHE A 62 12.07 3.44 2.50
CA PHE A 62 11.90 4.14 1.22
C PHE A 62 13.03 3.85 0.22
N SER A 63 14.22 3.46 0.71
CA SER A 63 15.36 3.05 -0.12
C SER A 63 15.43 1.55 -0.43
N GLY A 64 14.51 0.73 0.11
CA GLY A 64 14.38 -0.69 -0.22
C GLY A 64 15.17 -1.66 0.67
N GLU A 65 15.50 -1.30 1.91
CA GLU A 65 16.19 -2.22 2.83
C GLU A 65 15.21 -3.21 3.52
N GLU A 66 15.31 -4.51 3.18
CA GLU A 66 14.30 -5.53 3.54
C GLU A 66 14.09 -5.73 5.05
N SER A 67 15.12 -5.60 5.90
CA SER A 67 15.05 -6.03 7.31
C SER A 67 14.23 -5.11 8.25
N THR A 68 13.77 -3.95 7.77
CA THR A 68 12.99 -2.98 8.56
C THR A 68 11.66 -2.62 7.91
N SER A 69 11.29 -3.31 6.83
CA SER A 69 10.18 -2.93 5.97
C SER A 69 8.82 -3.35 6.54
N LEU A 70 7.80 -2.55 6.23
CA LEU A 70 6.40 -2.92 6.39
C LEU A 70 6.10 -4.08 5.44
N HIS A 71 5.53 -5.17 5.95
CA HIS A 71 5.14 -6.30 5.11
C HIS A 71 3.63 -6.27 4.86
N VAL A 72 3.27 -6.39 3.59
CA VAL A 72 1.90 -6.45 3.12
C VAL A 72 1.73 -7.71 2.28
N THR A 73 0.73 -8.50 2.63
CA THR A 73 0.38 -9.73 1.90
C THR A 73 -1.09 -9.70 1.53
N LEU A 74 -1.40 -10.09 0.30
CA LEU A 74 -2.77 -10.26 -0.19
C LEU A 74 -3.06 -11.75 -0.29
N HIS A 75 -4.26 -12.17 0.12
CA HIS A 75 -4.72 -13.55 0.02
C HIS A 75 -6.04 -13.58 -0.75
N TYR A 76 -6.01 -14.17 -1.93
CA TYR A 76 -7.17 -14.31 -2.80
C TYR A 76 -7.97 -15.59 -2.48
N PRO A 77 -9.28 -15.62 -2.79
CA PRO A 77 -10.13 -16.78 -2.54
C PRO A 77 -9.70 -18.06 -3.27
N ASP A 78 -8.97 -17.93 -4.38
CA ASP A 78 -8.42 -19.05 -5.16
C ASP A 78 -7.15 -19.66 -4.55
N GLY A 79 -6.69 -19.12 -3.41
CA GLY A 79 -5.50 -19.58 -2.69
C GLY A 79 -4.21 -18.90 -3.13
N VAL A 80 -4.24 -18.03 -4.14
CA VAL A 80 -3.09 -17.22 -4.54
C VAL A 80 -2.78 -16.21 -3.43
N HIS A 81 -1.49 -16.08 -3.12
CA HIS A 81 -0.99 -15.00 -2.25
C HIS A 81 0.02 -14.14 -2.99
N VAL A 82 0.00 -12.84 -2.70
CA VAL A 82 0.92 -11.86 -3.29
C VAL A 82 1.58 -11.08 -2.16
N ASP A 83 2.90 -10.94 -2.17
CA ASP A 83 3.68 -10.45 -1.02
C ASP A 83 4.62 -9.31 -1.41
N SER A 84 4.64 -8.25 -0.60
CA SER A 84 5.44 -7.05 -0.87
C SER A 84 6.95 -7.21 -0.67
N GLY A 85 7.38 -8.25 0.04
CA GLY A 85 8.79 -8.55 0.32
C GLY A 85 9.44 -9.52 -0.68
N LYS A 86 8.67 -10.09 -1.61
CA LYS A 86 9.17 -11.09 -2.58
C LYS A 86 9.24 -10.58 -4.02
N ASP A 87 8.98 -9.30 -4.25
CA ASP A 87 8.85 -8.77 -5.60
C ASP A 87 10.17 -8.28 -6.19
N HIS A 88 11.10 -9.20 -6.40
CA HIS A 88 12.43 -8.88 -6.94
C HIS A 88 12.39 -8.68 -8.46
N ASP A 89 11.43 -9.30 -9.14
CA ASP A 89 11.34 -9.36 -10.61
C ASP A 89 10.10 -8.68 -11.22
N CYS A 90 9.17 -8.14 -10.41
CA CYS A 90 7.90 -7.56 -10.88
C CYS A 90 7.06 -8.51 -11.76
N ALA A 91 7.20 -9.83 -11.55
CA ALA A 91 6.49 -10.85 -12.31
C ALA A 91 5.06 -11.06 -11.76
N PRO A 92 4.02 -11.11 -12.61
CA PRO A 92 2.64 -11.21 -12.14
C PRO A 92 2.30 -12.60 -11.54
N PRO A 93 1.49 -12.66 -10.47
CA PRO A 93 1.02 -11.54 -9.67
C PRO A 93 2.13 -10.98 -8.78
N SER A 94 2.27 -9.65 -8.77
CA SER A 94 3.34 -8.90 -8.11
C SER A 94 2.76 -7.79 -7.23
N LEU A 95 3.48 -7.47 -6.15
CA LEU A 95 3.10 -6.42 -5.21
C LEU A 95 4.34 -5.57 -4.92
N SER A 96 4.51 -4.49 -5.67
CA SER A 96 5.76 -3.70 -5.69
C SER A 96 5.62 -2.40 -4.92
N TRP A 97 6.59 -2.05 -4.08
CA TRP A 97 6.67 -0.70 -3.52
C TRP A 97 6.96 0.33 -4.62
N PHE A 98 6.25 1.45 -4.59
CA PHE A 98 6.48 2.59 -5.48
C PHE A 98 7.04 3.79 -4.73
N PRO A 99 7.81 4.66 -5.41
CA PRO A 99 8.29 5.90 -4.82
C PRO A 99 7.13 6.70 -4.22
N GLY A 100 7.27 6.97 -2.93
CA GLY A 100 6.31 7.69 -2.13
C GLY A 100 6.70 9.15 -1.91
N GLY A 101 6.12 9.74 -0.87
CA GLY A 101 6.39 11.11 -0.45
C GLY A 101 6.37 11.24 1.06
N VAL A 102 7.07 12.24 1.57
CA VAL A 102 7.13 12.53 3.01
C VAL A 102 6.72 13.98 3.23
N ARG A 103 5.85 14.22 4.21
CA ARG A 103 5.51 15.55 4.68
C ARG A 103 5.27 15.53 6.18
N GLY A 104 5.50 16.65 6.86
CA GLY A 104 5.30 16.70 8.30
C GLY A 104 5.42 18.10 8.87
N ASP A 105 5.16 18.18 10.17
CA ASP A 105 5.33 19.36 11.02
C ASP A 105 6.03 18.98 12.33
N ALA A 106 5.98 19.85 13.34
CA ALA A 106 6.60 19.57 14.64
C ALA A 106 5.98 18.38 15.38
N SER A 107 4.71 18.06 15.13
CA SER A 107 3.94 17.04 15.86
C SER A 107 3.89 15.71 15.11
N PHE A 108 3.75 15.74 13.80
CA PHE A 108 3.54 14.55 12.99
C PHE A 108 4.39 14.51 11.73
N THR A 109 4.76 13.31 11.33
CA THR A 109 5.32 13.04 10.00
C THR A 109 4.44 11.99 9.32
N LEU A 110 4.06 12.26 8.08
CA LEU A 110 3.30 11.37 7.22
C LEU A 110 4.17 10.93 6.05
N TYR A 111 4.24 9.62 5.91
CA TYR A 111 4.96 8.87 4.91
C TYR A 111 3.93 8.20 4.00
N GLN A 112 3.89 8.61 2.74
CA GLN A 112 3.06 7.99 1.71
C GLN A 112 3.84 6.83 1.13
N MET A 113 3.31 5.62 1.20
CA MET A 113 3.95 4.36 0.78
C MET A 113 3.05 3.64 -0.23
N PRO A 114 3.00 4.12 -1.50
CA PRO A 114 2.16 3.49 -2.50
C PRO A 114 2.67 2.08 -2.85
N LEU A 115 1.76 1.13 -2.98
CA LEU A 115 2.05 -0.26 -3.30
C LEU A 115 1.29 -0.66 -4.56
N TRP A 116 2.01 -1.02 -5.62
CA TRP A 116 1.46 -1.39 -6.91
C TRP A 116 1.17 -2.88 -6.97
N LEU A 117 -0.10 -3.22 -7.11
CA LEU A 117 -0.58 -4.58 -7.37
C LEU A 117 -0.76 -4.78 -8.87
N PHE A 118 -0.13 -5.83 -9.41
CA PHE A 118 -0.26 -6.21 -10.81
C PHE A 118 -0.36 -7.73 -11.00
N PRO A 119 -1.36 -8.25 -11.74
CA PRO A 119 -2.47 -7.54 -12.38
C PRO A 119 -3.53 -7.10 -11.35
N LEU A 120 -4.71 -6.67 -11.82
CA LEU A 120 -5.86 -6.43 -10.93
C LEU A 120 -6.19 -7.67 -10.08
N PRO A 121 -6.66 -7.46 -8.84
CA PRO A 121 -7.15 -8.56 -8.02
C PRO A 121 -8.40 -9.17 -8.64
N PRO A 122 -8.74 -10.41 -8.30
CA PRO A 122 -9.99 -11.02 -8.74
C PRO A 122 -11.20 -10.25 -8.16
N PRO A 123 -12.37 -10.23 -8.84
CA PRO A 123 -13.54 -9.45 -8.43
C PRO A 123 -14.33 -10.16 -7.33
N GLN A 124 -13.64 -10.57 -6.27
CA GLN A 124 -14.20 -11.14 -5.04
C GLN A 124 -13.50 -10.50 -3.85
N ASP A 125 -14.15 -10.54 -2.68
CA ASP A 125 -13.52 -10.09 -1.45
C ASP A 125 -12.23 -10.88 -1.19
N PHE A 126 -11.17 -10.17 -0.86
CA PHE A 126 -9.87 -10.75 -0.55
C PHE A 126 -9.28 -10.15 0.71
N LEU A 127 -8.35 -10.89 1.33
CA LEU A 127 -7.76 -10.49 2.60
C LEU A 127 -6.46 -9.73 2.35
N LEU A 128 -6.32 -8.57 3.00
CA LEU A 128 -5.07 -7.85 3.14
C LEU A 128 -4.54 -8.06 4.54
N THR A 129 -3.29 -8.51 4.64
CA THR A 129 -2.55 -8.64 5.89
C THR A 129 -1.48 -7.54 5.96
N VAL A 130 -1.38 -6.86 7.10
CA VAL A 130 -0.27 -5.95 7.41
C VAL A 130 0.45 -6.42 8.64
N GLU A 131 1.77 -6.53 8.56
CA GLU A 131 2.61 -6.81 9.72
C GLU A 131 3.86 -5.91 9.71
N TRP A 132 4.29 -5.51 10.91
CA TRP A 132 5.51 -4.73 11.07
C TRP A 132 6.08 -4.93 12.47
N GLY A 133 6.69 -6.10 12.68
CA GLY A 133 7.15 -6.54 14.00
C GLY A 133 8.09 -5.55 14.68
N TRP A 134 9.01 -4.94 13.94
CA TRP A 134 9.94 -3.93 14.47
C TRP A 134 9.21 -2.67 14.99
N ALA A 135 8.11 -2.26 14.34
CA ALA A 135 7.27 -1.16 14.78
C ALA A 135 6.23 -1.56 15.84
N GLY A 136 6.24 -2.82 16.31
CA GLY A 136 5.28 -3.35 17.28
C GLY A 136 3.89 -3.64 16.70
N ILE A 137 3.78 -3.83 15.38
CA ILE A 137 2.54 -4.22 14.70
C ILE A 137 2.60 -5.72 14.44
N ALA A 138 1.75 -6.48 15.13
CA ALA A 138 1.47 -7.88 14.82
C ALA A 138 0.67 -7.99 13.51
N PRO A 139 0.50 -9.19 12.94
CA PRO A 139 -0.36 -9.38 11.76
C PRO A 139 -1.79 -8.89 12.02
N GLU A 140 -2.20 -7.91 11.23
CA GLU A 140 -3.56 -7.35 11.21
C GLU A 140 -4.22 -7.70 9.87
N TYR A 141 -5.52 -8.03 9.91
CA TYR A 141 -6.25 -8.58 8.77
C TYR A 141 -7.44 -7.69 8.39
N VAL A 142 -7.54 -7.32 7.11
CA VAL A 142 -8.60 -6.46 6.59
C VAL A 142 -9.14 -7.02 5.29
N TRP A 143 -10.47 -7.18 5.20
CA TRP A 143 -11.14 -7.54 3.96
C TRP A 143 -11.24 -6.34 3.03
N LEU A 144 -10.90 -6.54 1.76
CA LEU A 144 -11.04 -5.57 0.68
C LEU A 144 -12.04 -6.08 -0.36
N ASP A 145 -12.85 -5.17 -0.88
CA ASP A 145 -13.84 -5.45 -1.93
C ASP A 145 -13.16 -5.46 -3.31
N GLY A 146 -12.86 -6.65 -3.82
CA GLY A 146 -12.25 -6.82 -5.14
C GLY A 146 -13.19 -6.42 -6.29
N ALA A 147 -14.51 -6.52 -6.11
CA ALA A 147 -15.47 -6.11 -7.12
C ALA A 147 -15.45 -4.58 -7.28
N ALA A 148 -15.42 -3.82 -6.19
CA ALA A 148 -15.29 -2.37 -6.22
C ALA A 148 -14.00 -1.90 -6.93
N ILE A 149 -12.88 -2.62 -6.74
CA ILE A 149 -11.61 -2.34 -7.43
C ILE A 149 -11.73 -2.63 -8.93
N ALA A 150 -12.30 -3.78 -9.31
CA ALA A 150 -12.51 -4.14 -10.72
C ALA A 150 -13.45 -3.16 -11.43
N GLU A 151 -14.54 -2.74 -10.78
CA GLU A 151 -15.46 -1.73 -11.29
C GLU A 151 -14.79 -0.36 -11.45
N ALA A 152 -13.93 0.03 -10.51
CA ALA A 152 -13.16 1.27 -10.63
C ALA A 152 -12.15 1.21 -11.77
N ALA A 153 -11.44 0.08 -11.93
CA ALA A 153 -10.52 -0.11 -13.05
C ALA A 153 -11.22 0.07 -14.41
N ALA A 154 -12.46 -0.41 -14.56
CA ALA A 154 -13.25 -0.22 -15.77
C ALA A 154 -13.63 1.25 -16.05
N ARG A 155 -13.51 2.14 -15.05
CA ARG A 155 -13.71 3.59 -15.16
C ARG A 155 -12.40 4.37 -15.34
N SER A 156 -11.24 3.71 -15.44
CA SER A 156 -10.00 4.43 -15.73
C SER A 156 -10.08 5.10 -17.10
N ALA A 157 -9.42 6.25 -17.24
CA ALA A 157 -9.52 7.08 -18.43
C ALA A 157 -8.14 7.33 -19.03
N HIS A 158 -8.06 7.42 -20.36
CA HIS A 158 -6.83 7.91 -21.00
C HIS A 158 -6.69 9.41 -20.76
N SER A 159 -5.48 9.84 -20.39
CA SER A 159 -5.23 11.25 -20.04
C SER A 159 -5.26 12.19 -21.24
N TRP A 160 -5.12 11.65 -22.46
CA TRP A 160 -5.05 12.43 -23.70
C TRP A 160 -6.26 12.16 -24.60
N PRO A 161 -6.61 13.11 -25.49
CA PRO A 161 -7.56 12.84 -26.57
C PRO A 161 -7.07 11.69 -27.45
N LYS A 162 -8.00 10.88 -27.95
CA LYS A 162 -7.73 9.88 -28.99
C LYS A 162 -7.68 10.50 -30.37
#